data_AF-A0A818Q8V4-F1
#
_entry.id   AF-A0A818Q8V4-F1
#
_cell.length_a   1.000
_cell.length_b   1.000
_cell.length_c   1.000
_cell.angle_alpha   90.00
_cell.angle_beta   90.00
_cell.angle_gamma   90.00
#
_symmetry.space_group_name_H-M   'P 1'
#
loop_
_entity.id
_entity.type
_entity.pdbx_description
1 polymer ?
#
loop_
_entity_poly.entity_id
_entity_poly.type
_entity_poly.pdbx_seq_one_letter_code
_entity_poly.pdbx_strand_id
1 'polypeptide(L)'
;MKFRTRQPPPQNVFDIQYVDLVENPIETVRRIYEHFNILQWSDEFEEAMRQWLRDNAQGKQGSHTYSLDEFGLKDADIDERYQEYTKTFREGF
;
A
#
# COMPACT_ATOMS: atom_id res chain seq x y z
N MET A 1 14.84 -0.69 -10.49
CA MET A 1 13.42 -0.38 -10.75
C MET A 1 12.98 -0.42 -12.20
N LYS A 2 13.90 -0.54 -13.17
CA LYS A 2 13.64 -0.65 -14.62
C LYS A 2 12.65 -1.74 -15.07
N PHE A 3 12.30 -2.70 -14.21
CA PHE A 3 11.37 -3.79 -14.53
C PHE A 3 9.89 -3.35 -14.54
N ARG A 4 9.49 -2.38 -13.71
CA ARG A 4 8.08 -1.90 -13.65
C ARG A 4 7.80 -0.72 -14.57
N THR A 5 8.82 0.06 -14.96
CA THR A 5 8.67 1.30 -15.76
C THR A 5 8.88 1.12 -17.27
N ARG A 6 9.40 -0.02 -17.73
CA ARG A 6 9.74 -0.26 -19.15
C ARG A 6 8.70 -1.03 -19.94
N GLN A 7 7.73 -1.64 -19.26
CA GLN A 7 6.61 -2.37 -19.85
C GLN A 7 5.36 -2.05 -19.03
N PRO A 8 4.15 -2.03 -19.62
CA PRO A 8 2.93 -1.98 -18.82
C PRO A 8 3.00 -3.10 -17.79
N PRO A 9 2.60 -2.85 -16.52
CA PRO A 9 2.64 -3.87 -15.50
C PRO A 9 1.88 -5.09 -16.05
N PRO A 10 2.47 -6.30 -15.95
CA PRO A 10 1.79 -7.47 -16.43
C PRO A 10 0.43 -7.57 -15.70
N GLN A 11 -0.61 -8.05 -16.40
CA GLN A 11 -2.01 -8.04 -15.91
C GLN A 11 -2.21 -8.80 -14.57
N ASN A 12 -1.17 -9.47 -14.09
CA ASN A 12 -1.14 -10.15 -12.81
C ASN A 12 -0.59 -9.29 -11.65
N VAL A 13 -0.41 -7.98 -11.85
CA VAL A 13 0.19 -7.06 -10.86
C VAL A 13 -0.68 -5.83 -10.65
N PHE A 14 -1.04 -5.56 -9.39
CA PHE A 14 -1.78 -4.38 -8.97
C PHE A 14 -0.98 -3.59 -7.92
N ASP A 15 -0.83 -2.29 -8.13
CA ASP A 15 -0.11 -1.37 -7.22
C ASP A 15 -1.09 -0.69 -6.26
N ILE A 16 -0.73 -0.66 -4.97
CA ILE A 16 -1.54 -0.06 -3.90
C ILE A 16 -0.67 0.92 -3.12
N GLN A 17 -1.16 2.15 -2.98
CA GLN A 17 -0.56 3.10 -2.04
C GLN A 17 -0.87 2.66 -0.62
N TYR A 18 0.13 2.67 0.25
CA TYR A 18 -0.07 2.33 1.66
C TYR A 18 -1.12 3.23 2.33
N VAL A 19 -1.14 4.52 1.97
CA VAL A 19 -2.13 5.49 2.49
C VAL A 19 -3.54 5.09 2.09
N ASP A 20 -3.79 4.77 0.81
CA ASP A 20 -5.10 4.29 0.34
C ASP A 20 -5.59 3.06 1.12
N LEU A 21 -4.69 2.12 1.40
CA LEU A 21 -5.00 0.91 2.15
C LEU A 21 -5.39 1.19 3.60
N VAL A 22 -4.69 2.13 4.25
CA VAL A 22 -4.96 2.50 5.65
C VAL A 22 -6.24 3.32 5.77
N GLU A 23 -6.45 4.29 4.88
CA GLU A 23 -7.62 5.17 4.91
C GLU A 23 -8.89 4.48 4.43
N ASN A 24 -8.79 3.67 3.37
CA ASN A 24 -9.92 3.06 2.68
C ASN A 24 -9.65 1.57 2.35
N PRO A 25 -9.51 0.69 3.36
CA PRO A 25 -9.12 -0.70 3.15
C PRO A 25 -10.12 -1.50 2.30
N ILE A 26 -11.42 -1.31 2.52
CA ILE A 26 -12.47 -2.05 1.78
C ILE A 26 -12.49 -1.63 0.32
N GLU A 27 -12.41 -0.33 0.04
CA GLU A 27 -12.36 0.17 -1.34
C GLU A 27 -11.08 -0.29 -2.06
N THR A 28 -9.97 -0.36 -1.33
CA THR A 28 -8.72 -0.90 -1.87
C THR A 28 -8.89 -2.37 -2.26
N VAL A 29 -9.51 -3.20 -1.41
CA VAL A 29 -9.80 -4.61 -1.74
C VAL A 29 -10.78 -4.73 -2.91
N ARG A 30 -11.76 -3.83 -3.02
CA ARG A 30 -12.68 -3.77 -4.17
C ARG A 30 -11.93 -3.54 -5.47
N ARG A 31 -11.02 -2.56 -5.50
CA ARG A 31 -10.16 -2.27 -6.67
C ARG A 31 -9.27 -3.46 -7.05
N ILE A 32 -8.77 -4.23 -6.07
CA ILE A 32 -8.03 -5.47 -6.33
C ILE A 32 -8.91 -6.48 -7.08
N TYR A 33 -10.11 -6.74 -6.57
CA TYR A 33 -11.03 -7.72 -7.15
C TYR A 33 -11.44 -7.33 -8.58
N GLU A 34 -11.72 -6.05 -8.80
CA GLU A 34 -11.99 -5.50 -10.13
C GLU A 34 -10.81 -5.69 -11.09
N HIS A 35 -9.58 -5.37 -10.66
CA HIS A 35 -8.40 -5.50 -11.49
C HIS A 35 -8.16 -6.94 -11.96
N PHE A 36 -8.38 -7.91 -11.07
CA PHE A 36 -8.19 -9.34 -11.36
C PHE A 36 -9.44 -10.03 -11.94
N ASN A 37 -10.50 -9.27 -12.26
CA ASN A 37 -11.77 -9.79 -12.78
C ASN A 37 -12.39 -10.89 -11.86
N ILE A 38 -12.24 -10.75 -10.55
CA ILE A 38 -12.83 -11.66 -9.57
C ILE A 38 -14.27 -11.18 -9.30
N LEU A 39 -15.25 -11.87 -9.88
CA LEU A 39 -16.65 -11.46 -9.87
C LEU A 39 -17.40 -11.71 -8.54
N GLN A 40 -16.76 -12.36 -7.58
CA GLN A 40 -17.40 -12.72 -6.31
C GLN A 40 -17.17 -11.65 -5.26
N TRP A 41 -18.09 -10.68 -5.21
CA TRP A 41 -18.23 -9.73 -4.11
C TRP A 41 -19.63 -9.88 -3.52
N SER A 42 -19.74 -10.51 -2.36
CA SER A 42 -21.02 -10.68 -1.68
C SER A 42 -21.09 -9.76 -0.46
N ASP A 43 -22.31 -9.44 -0.05
CA ASP A 43 -22.55 -8.60 1.13
C ASP A 43 -21.99 -9.26 2.40
N GLU A 44 -22.02 -10.60 2.49
CA GLU A 44 -21.45 -11.35 3.61
C GLU A 44 -19.92 -11.25 3.67
N PHE A 45 -19.26 -11.25 2.51
CA PHE A 45 -17.81 -11.09 2.43
C PHE A 45 -17.39 -9.69 2.91
N GLU A 46 -18.10 -8.65 2.45
CA GLU A 46 -17.84 -7.29 2.88
C GLU A 46 -18.09 -7.09 4.37
N GLU A 47 -19.18 -7.62 4.92
CA GLU A 47 -19.47 -7.51 6.35
C GLU A 47 -18.43 -8.26 7.20
N ALA A 48 -17.94 -9.42 6.75
CA ALA A 48 -16.86 -10.13 7.42
C ALA A 48 -15.56 -9.30 7.47
N MET A 49 -15.21 -8.61 6.38
CA MET A 49 -14.08 -7.67 6.36
C MET A 49 -14.29 -6.49 7.31
N ARG A 50 -15.49 -5.89 7.30
CA ARG A 50 -15.86 -4.79 8.22
C ARG A 50 -15.72 -5.23 9.67
N GLN A 51 -16.21 -6.41 10.02
CA GLN A 51 -16.07 -6.97 11.37
C GLN A 51 -14.61 -7.16 11.75
N TRP A 52 -13.80 -7.75 10.87
CA TRP A 52 -12.39 -7.96 11.14
C TRP A 52 -11.63 -6.65 11.38
N LEU A 53 -11.91 -5.61 10.59
CA LEU A 53 -11.32 -4.27 10.75
C LEU A 53 -11.69 -3.62 12.09
N ARG A 54 -12.94 -3.80 12.55
CA ARG A 54 -13.38 -3.34 13.88
C ARG A 54 -12.58 -4.02 15.00
N ASP A 55 -12.37 -5.33 14.88
CA ASP A 55 -11.70 -6.12 15.92
C ASP A 55 -10.17 -5.92 15.92
N ASN A 56 -9.59 -5.63 14.75
CA ASN A 56 -8.15 -5.57 14.51
C ASN A 56 -7.66 -4.17 14.10
N ALA A 57 -8.23 -3.11 14.70
CA ALA A 57 -7.77 -1.75 14.47
C ALA A 57 -6.24 -1.63 14.64
N GLN A 58 -5.58 -1.14 13.59
CA GLN A 58 -4.13 -0.94 13.53
C GLN A 58 -3.69 0.09 14.58
N GLY A 59 -2.55 -0.15 15.25
CA GLY A 59 -2.00 0.77 16.26
C GLY A 59 -2.25 0.41 17.72
N LYS A 60 -2.81 -0.77 18.03
CA LYS A 60 -2.95 -1.28 19.42
C LYS A 60 -1.61 -1.53 20.14
N GLN A 61 -0.51 -1.58 19.40
CA GLN A 61 0.85 -1.69 19.94
C GLN A 61 1.60 -0.41 19.52
N GLY A 62 2.12 0.32 20.51
CA GLY A 62 2.67 1.68 20.32
C GLY A 62 3.70 1.78 19.19
N SER A 63 3.80 2.97 18.60
CA SER A 63 4.81 3.25 17.57
C SER A 63 6.21 3.18 18.19
N HIS A 64 7.02 2.22 17.75
CA HIS A 64 8.46 2.27 17.97
C HIS A 64 9.04 3.33 17.03
N THR A 65 9.38 4.49 17.57
CA THR A 65 10.05 5.54 16.81
C THR A 65 11.53 5.19 16.69
N TYR A 66 11.93 4.70 15.53
CA TYR A 66 13.34 4.57 15.14
C TYR A 66 13.71 5.78 14.28
N SER A 67 14.88 6.38 14.53
CA SER A 67 15.42 7.43 13.65
C SER A 67 16.47 6.86 12.70
N LEU A 68 16.60 7.47 11.51
CA LEU A 68 17.63 7.08 10.56
C LEU A 68 19.05 7.29 11.12
N ASP A 69 19.23 8.31 11.96
CA ASP A 69 20.49 8.64 12.62
C ASP A 69 21.01 7.49 13.49
N GLU A 70 20.13 6.69 14.11
CA GLU A 70 20.52 5.51 14.92
C GLU A 70 21.28 4.45 14.11
N PHE A 71 21.12 4.48 12.79
CA PHE A 71 21.77 3.58 11.85
C PHE A 71 22.83 4.28 10.99
N GLY A 72 23.15 5.54 11.30
CA GLY A 72 24.11 6.35 10.54
C GLY A 72 23.60 6.75 9.14
N LEU A 73 22.28 6.74 8.93
CA LEU A 73 21.63 7.12 7.68
C LEU A 73 21.07 8.54 7.76
N LYS A 74 21.06 9.26 6.64
CA LYS A 74 20.43 10.58 6.53
C LYS A 74 19.26 10.53 5.56
N ASP A 75 18.24 11.36 5.77
CA ASP A 75 17.10 11.49 4.86
C ASP A 75 17.52 11.75 3.41
N ALA A 76 18.50 12.62 3.21
CA ALA A 76 19.04 12.95 1.88
C ALA A 76 19.58 11.72 1.14
N ASP A 77 20.23 10.79 1.85
CA ASP A 77 20.77 9.56 1.26
C ASP A 77 19.64 8.62 0.81
N ILE A 78 18.53 8.58 1.56
CA ILE A 78 17.33 7.82 1.21
C ILE A 78 16.61 8.46 0.03
N ASP A 79 16.40 9.77 0.08
CA ASP A 79 15.72 10.51 -0.99
C ASP A 79 16.46 10.38 -2.32
N GLU A 80 17.78 10.54 -2.34
CA GLU A 80 18.60 10.35 -3.53
C GLU A 80 18.48 8.91 -4.05
N ARG A 81 18.60 7.92 -3.15
CA ARG A 81 18.57 6.50 -3.51
C ARG A 81 17.21 6.05 -4.08
N TYR A 82 16.11 6.60 -3.57
CA TYR A 82 14.75 6.22 -3.95
C TYR A 82 14.05 7.24 -4.87
N GLN A 83 14.76 8.26 -5.35
CA GLN A 83 14.19 9.32 -6.18
C GLN A 83 13.43 8.79 -7.40
N GLU A 84 13.97 7.80 -8.12
CA GLU A 84 13.32 7.20 -9.29
C GLU A 84 12.01 6.49 -8.90
N TYR A 85 11.99 5.79 -7.77
CA TYR A 85 10.80 5.12 -7.25
C TYR A 85 9.72 6.12 -6.91
N THR A 86 10.08 7.08 -6.07
CA THR A 86 9.18 8.10 -5.53
C THR A 86 8.57 8.90 -6.67
N LYS A 87 9.37 9.33 -7.65
CA LYS A 87 8.85 10.04 -8.83
C LYS A 87 7.83 9.23 -9.64
N THR A 88 7.97 7.90 -9.66
CA THR A 88 7.14 7.02 -10.49
C THR A 88 5.87 6.59 -9.77
N PHE A 89 5.97 6.28 -8.47
CA PHE A 89 4.91 5.56 -7.73
C PHE A 89 4.33 6.36 -6.57
N ARG A 90 4.92 7.48 -6.16
CA ARG A 90 4.36 8.28 -5.05
C ARG A 90 3.28 9.20 -5.61
N GLU A 91 2.03 8.90 -5.31
CA GLU A 91 0.89 9.77 -5.63
C GLU A 91 0.46 10.53 -4.37
N GLY A 92 0.32 11.85 -4.47
CA GLY A 92 -0.18 12.71 -3.39
C GLY A 92 0.78 12.93 -2.22
N PHE A 93 1.47 14.08 -2.23
CA PHE A 93 1.99 14.76 -1.03
C PHE A 93 1.67 16.24 -1.14
#